data_AF-A0A2P8QR22-F1
#
_entry.id   AF-A0A2P8QR22-F1
#
_cell.length_a   1.000
_cell.length_b   1.000
_cell.length_c   1.000
_cell.angle_alpha   90.00
_cell.angle_beta   90.00
_cell.angle_gamma   90.00
#
_symmetry.space_group_name_H-M   'P 1'
#
loop_
_entity.id
_entity.type
_entity.pdbx_description
1 polymer ?
#
loop_
_entity_poly.entity_id
_entity_poly.type
_entity_poly.pdbx_seq_one_letter_code
_entity_poly.pdbx_strand_id
1 'polypeptide(L)'
;MLQRRSYAFAAGVCLFIALLGVPLIVANYNNYRENGIALLRPQGKNGLDIPKSGVLSLVSLSPNERAGRLQAIAQQSSSRERSRARYLIASDLIIQRQGDKAIAVLQDLEKDYPELAAHIALKRAQAYSLTGDKVRTQAAWQDLLQRHSKSPVAAEALFVLGKNEPQYWQEAI
;
A
#
# COMPACT_ATOMS: atom_id res chain seq x y z
N MET A 1 -26.65 62.59 -5.27
CA MET A 1 -26.38 61.88 -6.55
C MET A 1 -26.08 60.42 -6.20
N LEU A 2 -27.03 59.52 -5.90
CA LEU A 2 -28.23 59.02 -6.58
C LEU A 2 -27.99 58.31 -7.93
N GLN A 3 -28.08 56.98 -7.82
CA GLN A 3 -28.68 55.97 -8.72
C GLN A 3 -27.85 55.12 -9.70
N ARG A 4 -28.05 53.81 -9.49
CA ARG A 4 -27.76 52.59 -10.25
C ARG A 4 -27.84 52.74 -11.77
N ARG A 5 -27.02 51.94 -12.47
CA ARG A 5 -27.41 51.35 -13.76
C ARG A 5 -27.05 49.86 -13.82
N SER A 6 -28.11 49.07 -13.90
CA SER A 6 -28.15 47.65 -14.26
C SER A 6 -27.88 47.51 -15.76
N TYR A 7 -27.23 46.43 -16.17
CA TYR A 7 -27.29 45.96 -17.57
C TYR A 7 -27.77 44.52 -17.58
N ALA A 8 -29.02 44.36 -18.01
CA ALA A 8 -29.55 43.10 -18.50
C ALA A 8 -29.39 43.13 -20.02
N PHE A 9 -28.78 42.10 -20.60
CA PHE A 9 -28.97 41.77 -22.01
C PHE A 9 -29.48 40.34 -22.10
N ALA A 10 -30.68 40.25 -22.66
CA ALA A 10 -31.43 39.05 -22.91
C ALA A 10 -31.05 38.46 -24.28
N ALA A 11 -31.15 37.13 -24.34
CA ALA A 11 -31.61 36.31 -25.46
C ALA A 11 -31.02 36.51 -26.86
N GLY A 12 -30.22 35.52 -27.29
CA GLY A 12 -30.11 35.10 -28.68
C GLY A 12 -30.32 33.59 -28.76
N VAL A 13 -31.53 33.20 -29.17
CA VAL A 13 -31.97 31.81 -29.37
C VAL A 13 -31.42 31.29 -30.70
N CYS A 14 -30.71 30.16 -30.69
CA CYS A 14 -30.65 29.29 -31.87
C CYS A 14 -31.07 27.88 -31.45
N LEU A 15 -32.32 27.60 -31.80
CA LEU A 15 -33.04 26.35 -31.74
C LEU A 15 -32.58 25.46 -32.92
N PHE A 16 -32.02 24.29 -32.63
CA PHE A 16 -32.05 23.15 -33.57
C PHE A 16 -32.44 21.90 -32.77
N ILE A 17 -33.76 21.69 -32.69
CA ILE A 17 -34.42 20.43 -32.36
C ILE A 17 -34.55 19.70 -33.71
N ALA A 18 -34.02 18.50 -33.91
CA ALA A 18 -34.65 17.17 -33.75
C ALA A 18 -33.84 16.27 -34.73
N LEU A 19 -33.69 14.94 -34.67
CA LEU A 19 -34.43 13.85 -34.06
C LEU A 19 -33.57 12.61 -34.39
N LEU A 20 -33.14 11.82 -33.42
CA LEU A 20 -33.11 10.36 -33.53
C LEU A 20 -33.37 9.79 -32.13
N GLY A 21 -34.34 8.88 -32.04
CA GLY A 21 -35.03 8.50 -30.82
C GLY A 21 -34.22 7.64 -29.84
N VAL A 22 -34.39 7.97 -28.55
CA VAL A 22 -34.96 7.17 -27.44
C VAL A 22 -34.70 5.64 -27.49
N PRO A 23 -34.24 4.96 -26.39
CA PRO A 23 -34.75 5.17 -25.04
C PRO A 23 -33.77 5.23 -23.86
N LEU A 24 -34.26 5.91 -22.82
CA LEU A 24 -33.95 5.71 -21.41
C LEU A 24 -34.03 4.22 -21.03
N ILE A 25 -32.93 3.67 -20.54
CA ILE A 25 -32.94 2.48 -19.69
C ILE A 25 -32.50 2.93 -18.31
N VAL A 26 -33.47 3.31 -17.49
CA VAL A 26 -33.38 3.15 -16.04
C VAL A 26 -33.95 1.76 -15.74
N ALA A 27 -33.07 0.78 -15.62
CA ALA A 27 -33.37 -0.53 -15.06
C ALA A 27 -32.11 -1.07 -14.37
N ASN A 28 -32.17 -1.08 -13.03
CA ASN A 28 -31.52 -2.02 -12.12
C ASN A 28 -30.15 -2.60 -12.55
N TYR A 29 -29.07 -1.93 -12.14
CA TYR A 29 -27.67 -2.25 -12.46
C TYR A 29 -27.13 -3.43 -11.62
N ASN A 30 -27.84 -4.57 -11.63
CA ASN A 30 -27.47 -5.74 -10.79
C ASN A 30 -27.39 -7.07 -11.53
N ASN A 31 -27.35 -7.10 -12.88
CA ASN A 31 -27.32 -8.38 -13.59
C ASN A 31 -26.51 -8.44 -14.90
N TYR A 32 -25.36 -7.76 -14.95
CA TYR A 32 -24.36 -7.91 -16.03
C TYR A 32 -22.96 -8.26 -15.47
N ARG A 33 -22.89 -9.28 -14.62
CA ARG A 33 -21.62 -9.85 -14.15
C ARG A 33 -21.47 -11.36 -14.25
N GLU A 34 -22.45 -12.09 -14.81
CA GLU A 34 -22.40 -13.57 -14.74
C GLU A 34 -22.06 -14.32 -16.03
N ASN A 35 -21.99 -13.72 -17.23
CA ASN A 35 -21.78 -14.53 -18.45
C ASN A 35 -20.77 -13.94 -19.46
N GLY A 36 -19.55 -13.69 -18.99
CA GLY A 36 -18.41 -13.39 -19.87
C GLY A 36 -17.17 -14.15 -19.44
N ILE A 37 -16.74 -15.11 -20.28
CA ILE A 37 -15.55 -15.99 -20.16
C ILE A 37 -15.81 -17.31 -19.40
N ALA A 38 -16.65 -18.17 -19.99
CA ALA A 38 -16.69 -19.60 -19.68
C ALA A 38 -15.73 -20.45 -20.55
N LEU A 39 -14.87 -19.83 -21.36
CA LEU A 39 -14.02 -20.53 -22.36
C LEU A 39 -12.54 -20.72 -21.94
N LEU A 40 -12.16 -20.32 -20.73
CA LEU A 40 -10.83 -20.57 -20.17
C LEU A 40 -10.94 -21.30 -18.84
N ARG A 41 -11.64 -22.45 -18.84
CA ARG A 41 -11.57 -23.40 -17.71
C ARG A 41 -10.31 -24.26 -17.92
N PRO A 42 -9.18 -24.00 -17.21
CA PRO A 42 -8.14 -25.01 -17.17
C PRO A 42 -8.73 -26.22 -16.41
N GLN A 43 -8.89 -27.34 -17.11
CA GLN A 43 -9.08 -28.65 -16.51
C GLN A 43 -7.75 -29.08 -15.86
N GLY A 44 -7.39 -28.39 -14.77
CA GLY A 44 -6.27 -28.72 -13.92
C GLY A 44 -6.80 -29.31 -12.62
N LYS A 45 -6.97 -30.63 -12.58
CA LYS A 45 -7.01 -31.38 -11.31
C LYS A 45 -5.59 -31.38 -10.74
N ASN A 46 -5.22 -30.23 -10.18
CA ASN A 46 -4.11 -29.98 -9.28
C ASN A 46 -4.49 -28.68 -8.57
N GLY A 47 -5.54 -28.76 -7.72
CA GLY A 47 -5.78 -27.68 -6.78
C GLY A 47 -4.55 -27.62 -5.90
N LEU A 48 -3.69 -26.61 -6.12
CA LEU A 48 -2.68 -26.28 -5.13
C LEU A 48 -3.48 -26.08 -3.84
N ASP A 49 -3.32 -26.98 -2.87
CA ASP A 49 -3.82 -26.80 -1.50
C ASP A 49 -3.03 -25.62 -0.92
N ILE A 50 -3.36 -24.41 -1.36
CA ILE A 50 -2.78 -23.18 -0.85
C ILE A 50 -3.40 -23.02 0.53
N PRO A 51 -2.63 -23.17 1.62
CA PRO A 51 -3.19 -23.01 2.95
C PRO A 51 -3.81 -21.62 3.06
N LYS A 52 -5.09 -21.56 3.43
CA LYS A 52 -5.83 -20.30 3.59
C LYS A 52 -5.14 -19.47 4.68
N SER A 53 -4.41 -18.43 4.29
CA SER A 53 -3.74 -17.54 5.23
C SER A 53 -4.76 -16.62 5.90
N GLY A 54 -4.76 -16.64 7.23
CA GLY A 54 -5.57 -15.72 8.04
C GLY A 54 -5.15 -14.28 7.79
N VAL A 55 -3.83 -14.00 7.75
CA VAL A 55 -3.31 -12.65 7.55
C VAL A 55 -3.63 -12.10 6.16
N LEU A 56 -3.51 -12.91 5.09
CA LEU A 56 -3.78 -12.43 3.73
C LEU A 56 -5.22 -11.94 3.56
N SER A 57 -6.18 -12.57 4.24
CA SER A 57 -7.59 -12.14 4.21
C SER A 57 -7.84 -10.77 4.86
N LEU A 58 -6.88 -10.25 5.64
CA LEU A 58 -7.00 -8.98 6.36
C LEU A 58 -6.39 -7.79 5.62
N VAL A 59 -5.59 -8.03 4.56
CA VAL A 59 -4.86 -6.97 3.84
C VAL A 59 -5.79 -5.96 3.17
N SER A 60 -7.00 -6.38 2.78
CA SER A 60 -8.03 -5.51 2.19
C SER A 60 -8.77 -4.63 3.19
N LEU A 61 -8.67 -4.91 4.50
CA LEU A 61 -9.28 -4.10 5.55
C LEU A 61 -8.39 -2.90 5.88
N SER A 62 -8.98 -1.81 6.38
CA SER A 62 -8.20 -0.67 6.86
C SER A 62 -7.33 -1.08 8.07
N PRO A 63 -6.23 -0.36 8.36
CA PRO A 63 -5.37 -0.65 9.52
C PRO A 63 -6.13 -0.81 10.84
N ASN A 64 -7.12 0.06 11.09
CA ASN A 64 -7.92 0.03 12.31
C ASN A 64 -8.82 -1.22 12.39
N GLU A 65 -9.43 -1.62 11.27
CA GLU A 65 -10.33 -2.79 11.21
C GLU A 65 -9.59 -4.13 11.39
N ARG A 66 -8.31 -4.20 10.98
CA ARG A 66 -7.50 -5.42 11.11
C ARG A 66 -6.64 -5.51 12.36
N ALA A 67 -6.40 -4.39 13.06
CA ALA A 67 -5.44 -4.31 14.16
C ALA A 67 -5.61 -5.42 15.22
N GLY A 68 -6.82 -5.58 15.76
CA GLY A 68 -7.08 -6.57 16.81
C GLY A 68 -6.84 -8.02 16.35
N ARG A 69 -7.23 -8.36 15.12
CA ARG A 69 -7.03 -9.70 14.55
C ARG A 69 -5.55 -9.98 14.28
N LEU A 70 -4.83 -9.00 13.75
CA LEU A 70 -3.38 -9.13 13.53
C LEU A 70 -2.64 -9.30 14.85
N GLN A 71 -3.03 -8.54 15.88
CA GLN A 71 -2.39 -8.63 17.19
C GLN A 71 -2.60 -10.00 17.83
N ALA A 72 -3.81 -10.58 17.71
CA ALA A 72 -4.07 -11.94 18.15
C ALA A 72 -3.19 -12.97 17.42
N ILE A 73 -3.01 -12.86 16.10
CA ILE A 73 -2.14 -13.76 15.32
C ILE A 73 -0.66 -13.58 15.71
N ALA A 74 -0.22 -12.34 15.93
CA ALA A 74 1.16 -12.02 16.31
C ALA A 74 1.57 -12.55 17.70
N GLN A 75 0.60 -12.84 18.57
CA GLN A 75 0.80 -13.41 19.91
C GLN A 75 0.82 -14.95 19.93
N GLN A 76 0.51 -15.60 18.82
CA GLN A 76 0.55 -17.06 18.72
C GLN A 76 2.00 -17.59 18.78
N SER A 77 2.13 -18.92 18.90
CA SER A 77 3.43 -19.59 18.78
C SER A 77 4.11 -19.23 17.45
N SER A 78 5.44 -19.36 17.43
CA SER A 78 6.25 -19.07 16.23
C SER A 78 5.69 -19.79 15.00
N SER A 79 5.34 -19.01 13.98
CA SER A 79 4.73 -19.50 12.75
C SER A 79 4.90 -18.45 11.64
N ARG A 80 4.72 -18.90 10.39
CA ARG A 80 4.71 -18.00 9.23
C ARG A 80 3.60 -16.95 9.33
N GLU A 81 2.43 -17.31 9.86
CA GLU A 81 1.32 -16.36 10.05
C GLU A 81 1.64 -15.31 11.12
N ARG A 82 2.29 -15.68 12.23
CA ARG A 82 2.81 -14.72 13.22
C ARG A 82 3.75 -13.72 12.55
N SER A 83 4.70 -14.18 11.74
CA SER A 83 5.65 -13.31 11.04
C SER A 83 4.96 -12.36 10.05
N ARG A 84 3.99 -12.87 9.28
CA ARG A 84 3.17 -12.06 8.37
C ARG A 84 2.36 -11.00 9.12
N ALA A 85 1.77 -11.36 10.25
CA ALA A 85 0.99 -10.44 11.07
C ALA A 85 1.88 -9.32 11.62
N ARG A 86 3.06 -9.65 12.15
CA ARG A 86 4.05 -8.68 12.63
C ARG A 86 4.50 -7.72 11.53
N TYR A 87 4.78 -8.23 10.34
CA TYR A 87 5.14 -7.39 9.18
C TYR A 87 4.04 -6.39 8.81
N LEU A 88 2.78 -6.85 8.79
CA LEU A 88 1.63 -6.00 8.46
C LEU A 88 1.35 -4.96 9.56
N ILE A 89 1.44 -5.35 10.83
CA ILE A 89 1.32 -4.43 11.98
C ILE A 89 2.40 -3.34 11.89
N ALA A 90 3.65 -3.69 11.62
CA ALA A 90 4.71 -2.70 11.48
C ALA A 90 4.45 -1.71 10.34
N SER A 91 3.94 -2.21 9.21
CA SER A 91 3.54 -1.37 8.08
C SER A 91 2.42 -0.39 8.45
N ASP A 92 1.42 -0.86 9.21
CA ASP A 92 0.33 -0.03 9.71
C ASP A 92 0.81 1.04 10.69
N LEU A 93 1.72 0.68 11.60
CA LEU A 93 2.31 1.62 12.55
C LEU A 93 3.15 2.70 11.86
N ILE A 94 3.86 2.37 10.78
CA ILE A 94 4.62 3.34 9.97
C ILE A 94 3.66 4.35 9.29
N ILE A 95 2.56 3.86 8.71
CA ILE A 95 1.51 4.73 8.12
C ILE A 95 0.94 5.68 9.19
N GLN A 96 0.76 5.17 10.41
CA GLN A 96 0.27 5.93 11.56
C GLN A 96 1.36 6.77 12.25
N ARG A 97 2.56 6.88 11.67
CA ARG A 97 3.71 7.65 12.21
C ARG A 97 4.19 7.20 13.59
N GLN A 98 3.92 5.96 13.99
CA GLN A 98 4.30 5.37 15.28
C GLN A 98 5.62 4.59 15.17
N GLY A 99 6.71 5.31 14.89
CA GLY A 99 8.04 4.73 14.62
C GLY A 99 8.55 3.77 15.69
N ASP A 100 8.53 4.18 16.95
CA ASP A 100 9.03 3.35 18.07
C ASP A 100 8.28 2.03 18.21
N LYS A 101 6.95 2.06 18.05
CA LYS A 101 6.13 0.84 18.10
C LYS A 101 6.42 -0.06 16.91
N ALA A 102 6.60 0.51 15.71
CA ALA A 102 6.95 -0.27 14.53
C ALA A 102 8.30 -0.97 14.73
N ILE A 103 9.32 -0.27 15.26
CA ILE A 103 10.63 -0.85 15.58
C ILE A 103 10.49 -2.03 16.54
N ALA A 104 9.72 -1.87 17.62
CA ALA A 104 9.49 -2.95 18.58
C ALA A 104 8.85 -4.20 17.93
N VAL A 105 7.86 -4.01 17.03
CA VAL A 105 7.22 -5.12 16.32
C VAL A 105 8.18 -5.82 15.34
N LEU A 106 9.07 -5.05 14.71
CA LEU A 106 10.05 -5.52 13.73
C LEU A 106 11.25 -6.25 14.34
N GLN A 107 11.47 -6.16 15.66
CA GLN A 107 12.62 -6.76 16.34
C GLN A 107 12.75 -8.26 16.01
N ASP A 108 13.91 -8.70 15.55
CA ASP A 108 14.20 -10.08 15.12
C ASP A 108 13.37 -10.62 13.95
N LEU A 109 12.46 -9.83 13.36
CA LEU A 109 11.55 -10.31 12.32
C LEU A 109 12.28 -10.68 11.02
N GLU A 110 13.42 -10.05 10.72
CA GLU A 110 14.26 -10.42 9.57
C GLU A 110 14.79 -11.86 9.68
N LYS A 111 15.05 -12.33 10.91
CA LYS A 111 15.48 -13.71 11.20
C LYS A 111 14.29 -14.66 11.17
N ASP A 112 13.16 -14.25 11.74
CA ASP A 112 11.93 -15.05 11.79
C ASP A 112 11.22 -15.14 10.44
N TYR A 113 11.57 -14.27 9.48
CA TYR A 113 10.93 -14.19 8.16
C TYR A 113 11.92 -13.83 7.05
N PRO A 114 12.90 -14.71 6.76
CA PRO A 114 14.01 -14.42 5.86
C PRO A 114 13.55 -14.12 4.43
N GLU A 115 12.44 -14.69 3.96
CA GLU A 115 11.91 -14.42 2.61
C GLU A 115 11.52 -12.95 2.40
N LEU A 116 11.23 -12.21 3.47
CA LEU A 116 10.96 -10.77 3.43
C LEU A 116 12.06 -9.93 4.11
N ALA A 117 13.23 -10.49 4.42
CA ALA A 117 14.27 -9.80 5.18
C ALA A 117 14.61 -8.41 4.63
N ALA A 118 14.79 -8.27 3.32
CA ALA A 118 15.07 -6.97 2.69
C ALA A 118 13.92 -5.96 2.87
N HIS A 119 12.67 -6.40 2.75
CA HIS A 119 11.50 -5.55 2.95
C HIS A 119 11.31 -5.19 4.44
N ILE A 120 11.66 -6.09 5.35
CA ILE A 120 11.63 -5.84 6.79
C ILE A 120 12.72 -4.84 7.18
N ALA A 121 13.93 -4.96 6.63
CA ALA A 121 15.00 -3.97 6.80
C ALA A 121 14.56 -2.59 6.30
N LEU A 122 13.87 -2.53 5.15
CA LEU A 122 13.27 -1.28 4.64
C LEU A 122 12.28 -0.69 5.64
N LYS A 123 11.34 -1.50 6.16
CA LYS A 123 10.37 -1.04 7.17
C LYS A 123 11.07 -0.53 8.43
N ARG A 124 12.16 -1.17 8.84
CA ARG A 124 12.95 -0.73 10.00
C ARG A 124 13.61 0.63 9.76
N ALA A 125 14.19 0.87 8.59
CA ALA A 125 14.78 2.16 8.24
C ALA A 125 13.71 3.28 8.12
N GLN A 126 12.56 2.97 7.52
CA GLN A 126 11.39 3.85 7.50
C GLN A 126 10.90 4.18 8.92
N ALA A 127 10.83 3.18 9.81
CA ALA A 127 10.42 3.37 11.19
C ALA A 127 11.40 4.23 11.99
N TYR A 128 12.72 4.02 11.85
CA TYR A 128 13.73 4.90 12.47
C TYR A 128 13.62 6.34 11.96
N SER A 129 13.34 6.54 10.68
CA SER A 129 13.14 7.88 10.11
C SER A 129 11.99 8.64 10.78
N LEU A 130 11.00 7.95 11.35
CA LEU A 130 9.89 8.55 12.09
C LEU A 130 10.24 8.93 13.53
N THR A 131 11.34 8.42 14.08
CA THR A 131 11.77 8.73 15.46
C THR A 131 12.51 10.07 15.56
N GLY A 132 12.97 10.61 14.43
CA GLY A 132 13.82 11.81 14.39
C GLY A 132 15.29 11.56 14.77
N ASP A 133 15.66 10.34 15.14
CA ASP A 133 17.04 9.96 15.43
C ASP A 133 17.84 9.79 14.13
N LYS A 134 18.56 10.85 13.75
CA LYS A 134 19.32 10.88 12.50
C LYS A 134 20.40 9.80 12.44
N VAL A 135 21.06 9.49 13.56
CA VAL A 135 22.16 8.52 13.62
C VAL A 135 21.61 7.11 13.38
N ARG A 136 20.57 6.71 14.12
CA ARG A 136 19.94 5.40 13.92
C ARG A 136 19.26 5.29 12.57
N THR A 137 18.70 6.39 12.06
CA THR A 137 18.11 6.43 10.72
C THR A 137 19.16 6.16 9.65
N GLN A 138 20.27 6.90 9.65
CA GLN A 138 21.35 6.72 8.66
C GLN A 138 21.94 5.31 8.75
N ALA A 139 22.22 4.83 9.96
CA ALA A 139 22.71 3.48 10.17
C ALA A 139 21.76 2.40 9.62
N ALA A 140 20.44 2.56 9.80
CA ALA A 140 19.46 1.60 9.30
C ALA A 140 19.37 1.58 7.77
N TRP A 141 19.49 2.73 7.11
CA TRP A 141 19.53 2.81 5.64
C TRP A 141 20.83 2.24 5.06
N GLN A 142 21.97 2.53 5.68
CA GLN A 142 23.26 1.97 5.26
C GLN A 142 23.31 0.45 5.44
N ASP A 143 22.80 -0.07 6.55
CA ASP A 143 22.72 -1.50 6.81
C ASP A 143 21.81 -2.22 5.79
N LEU A 144 20.71 -1.58 5.35
CA LEU A 144 19.88 -2.10 4.26
C LEU A 144 20.68 -2.26 2.98
N LEU A 145 21.46 -1.25 2.57
CA LEU A 145 22.31 -1.34 1.38
C LEU A 145 23.39 -2.40 1.54
N GLN A 146 24.04 -2.45 2.70
CA GLN A 146 25.12 -3.40 2.95
C GLN A 146 24.65 -4.85 2.81
N ARG A 147 23.49 -5.19 3.38
CA ARG A 147 22.99 -6.57 3.42
C ARG A 147 22.08 -6.93 2.23
N HIS A 148 21.47 -5.94 1.60
CA HIS A 148 20.45 -6.14 0.57
C HIS A 148 20.67 -5.29 -0.70
N SER A 149 21.92 -4.94 -1.02
CA SER A 149 22.30 -4.13 -2.20
C SER A 149 21.71 -4.60 -3.53
N LYS A 150 21.52 -5.91 -3.71
CA LYS A 150 20.96 -6.50 -4.94
C LYS A 150 19.42 -6.58 -4.93
N SER A 151 18.77 -6.19 -3.84
CA SER A 151 17.31 -6.22 -3.73
C SER A 151 16.71 -4.96 -4.34
N PRO A 152 15.52 -5.02 -4.98
CA PRO A 152 14.85 -3.84 -5.50
C PRO A 152 14.60 -2.74 -4.45
N VAL A 153 14.49 -3.10 -3.16
CA VAL A 153 14.33 -2.12 -2.07
C VAL A 153 15.58 -1.25 -1.84
N ALA A 154 16.76 -1.66 -2.35
CA ALA A 154 17.99 -0.89 -2.24
C ALA A 154 17.88 0.48 -2.93
N ALA A 155 17.08 0.58 -3.99
CA ALA A 155 16.84 1.85 -4.69
C ALA A 155 16.26 2.93 -3.77
N GLU A 156 15.36 2.56 -2.83
CA GLU A 156 14.81 3.52 -1.87
C GLU A 156 15.89 4.01 -0.90
N ALA A 157 16.76 3.12 -0.44
CA ALA A 157 17.85 3.47 0.47
C ALA A 157 18.88 4.38 -0.20
N LEU A 158 19.27 4.08 -1.45
CA LEU A 158 20.14 4.94 -2.26
C LEU A 158 19.53 6.33 -2.45
N PHE A 159 18.25 6.39 -2.80
CA PHE A 159 17.53 7.64 -2.96
C PHE A 159 17.51 8.47 -1.67
N VAL A 160 17.19 7.85 -0.53
CA VAL A 160 17.10 8.54 0.77
C VAL A 160 18.46 9.03 1.24
N LEU A 161 19.49 8.19 1.21
CA LEU A 161 20.85 8.57 1.62
C LEU A 161 21.43 9.65 0.69
N GLY A 162 21.17 9.54 -0.61
CA GLY A 162 21.67 10.48 -1.60
C GLY A 162 21.20 11.93 -1.43
N LYS A 163 20.09 12.15 -0.72
CA LYS A 163 19.63 13.51 -0.37
C LYS A 163 20.64 14.31 0.44
N ASN A 164 21.46 13.63 1.23
CA ASN A 164 22.51 14.24 2.05
C ASN A 164 23.92 13.91 1.51
N GLU A 165 24.07 12.77 0.84
CA GLU A 165 25.34 12.22 0.36
C GLU A 165 25.23 11.88 -1.15
N PRO A 166 25.42 12.84 -2.06
CA PRO A 166 25.11 12.70 -3.50
C PRO A 166 25.78 11.51 -4.20
N GLN A 167 26.86 10.96 -3.64
CA GLN A 167 27.48 9.73 -4.12
C GLN A 167 26.49 8.56 -4.26
N TYR A 168 25.51 8.43 -3.35
CA TYR A 168 24.51 7.36 -3.41
C TYR A 168 23.53 7.50 -4.58
N TRP A 169 23.36 8.71 -5.15
CA TRP A 169 22.56 8.86 -6.36
C TRP A 169 23.28 8.33 -7.60
N GLN A 170 24.61 8.35 -7.62
CA GLN A 170 25.39 7.78 -8.73
C GLN A 170 25.25 6.26 -8.78
N GLU A 171 25.06 5.62 -7.63
CA GLU A 171 24.84 4.17 -7.51
C GLU A 171 23.41 3.74 -7.89
N ALA A 172 22.47 4.68 -8.06
CA ALA A 172 21.06 4.39 -8.33
C ALA A 172 20.69 4.33 -9.83
N ILE A 173 21.64 4.63 -10.74
CA ILE A 173 21.42 4.83 -12.19
C ILE A 173 22.05 3.70 -13.00
#